data_AF-A0A2G5IK19-F1
#
_entry.id   AF-A0A2G5IK19-F1
#
_cell.length_a   1.000
_cell.length_b   1.000
_cell.length_c   1.000
_cell.angle_alpha   90.00
_cell.angle_beta   90.00
_cell.angle_gamma   90.00
#
_symmetry.space_group_name_H-M   'P 1'
#
loop_
_entity.id
_entity.type
_entity.pdbx_description
1 polymer ?
#
loop_
_entity_poly.entity_id
_entity_poly.type
_entity_poly.pdbx_seq_one_letter_code
_entity_poly.pdbx_strand_id
1 'polypeptide(L)'
;MPKPVIKLTSFGYLHLPRDTDGRPVPPQADRIEDVRDRLRDPAAARDILDLDGLDPRVQDIVRNTPGARELLANLADYADLPAGPRHIAIGCAGGKHRACALTELLAHALNGRGRQVEVEHLHRHLPRVLTTHGGTHTTTPEQEPTR
;
A
#
# COMPACT_ATOMS: atom_id res chain seq x y z
N MET A 1 -18.36 9.44 26.43
CA MET A 1 -16.92 9.78 26.30
C MET A 1 -16.60 9.92 24.82
N PRO A 2 -15.79 10.90 24.39
CA PRO A 2 -15.37 10.99 22.99
C PRO A 2 -14.61 9.72 22.59
N LYS A 3 -14.87 9.18 21.39
CA LYS A 3 -14.10 8.05 20.86
C LYS A 3 -12.64 8.50 20.65
N PRO A 4 -11.64 7.66 20.96
CA PRO A 4 -10.25 8.01 20.72
C PRO A 4 -9.98 8.23 19.22
N VAL A 5 -9.03 9.11 18.94
CA VAL A 5 -8.51 9.35 17.58
C VAL A 5 -7.84 8.09 17.06
N ILE A 6 -8.07 7.77 15.79
CA ILE A 6 -7.41 6.66 15.10
C ILE A 6 -6.30 7.21 14.22
N LYS A 7 -5.08 6.72 14.43
CA LYS A 7 -3.97 6.96 13.51
C LYS A 7 -4.05 5.99 12.33
N LEU A 8 -3.92 6.51 11.11
CA LEU A 8 -3.81 5.73 9.89
C LEU A 8 -2.47 6.05 9.22
N THR A 9 -1.68 5.01 8.92
CA THR A 9 -0.38 5.18 8.27
C THR A 9 -0.34 4.42 6.95
N SER A 10 0.10 5.07 5.88
CA SER A 10 0.47 4.36 4.64
C SER A 10 1.99 4.25 4.50
N PHE A 11 2.47 3.10 4.03
CA PHE A 11 3.90 2.89 3.82
C PHE A 11 4.22 1.99 2.61
N GLY A 12 5.48 2.01 2.22
CA GLY A 12 6.07 1.21 1.14
C GLY A 12 7.13 0.26 1.67
N TYR A 13 6.94 -1.05 1.51
CA TYR A 13 7.87 -2.09 1.97
C TYR A 13 9.28 -1.96 1.39
N LEU A 14 9.41 -1.47 0.16
CA LEU A 14 10.71 -1.33 -0.52
C LEU A 14 11.59 -0.21 0.05
N HIS A 15 11.03 0.66 0.89
CA HIS A 15 11.75 1.78 1.52
C HIS A 15 11.96 1.58 3.03
N LEU A 16 11.50 0.45 3.59
CA LEU A 16 11.66 0.18 5.02
C LEU A 16 13.10 -0.21 5.34
N PRO A 17 13.59 0.12 6.56
CA PRO A 17 14.79 -0.51 7.09
C PRO A 17 14.58 -2.02 7.17
N ARG A 18 15.69 -2.76 7.13
CA ARG A 18 15.68 -4.22 7.21
C ARG A 18 16.30 -4.70 8.53
N ASP A 19 15.76 -5.78 9.08
CA ASP A 19 16.34 -6.46 10.24
C ASP A 19 17.58 -7.28 9.85
N THR A 20 18.16 -7.99 10.81
CA THR A 20 19.36 -8.83 10.62
C THR A 20 19.14 -9.98 9.63
N ASP A 21 17.90 -10.41 9.45
CA ASP A 21 17.52 -11.46 8.48
C ASP A 21 17.17 -10.86 7.10
N GLY A 22 17.36 -9.55 6.93
CA GLY A 22 17.06 -8.84 5.70
C GLY A 22 15.56 -8.62 5.46
N ARG A 23 14.69 -8.79 6.45
CA ARG A 23 13.25 -8.58 6.32
C ARG A 23 12.88 -7.12 6.58
N PRO A 24 11.96 -6.52 5.80
CA PRO A 24 11.55 -5.14 6.05
C PRO A 24 10.85 -5.03 7.41
N VAL A 25 11.15 -3.97 8.16
CA VAL A 25 10.57 -3.69 9.49
C VAL A 25 9.43 -2.67 9.33
N PRO A 26 8.15 -3.08 9.40
CA PRO A 26 7.02 -2.18 9.22
C PRO A 26 6.86 -1.22 10.41
N PRO A 27 6.08 -0.12 10.26
CA PRO A 27 5.73 0.72 11.40
C PRO A 27 4.96 -0.09 12.45
N GLN A 28 5.21 0.20 13.73
CA GLN A 28 4.41 -0.36 14.81
C GLN A 28 2.98 0.17 14.68
N ALA A 29 2.01 -0.73 14.64
CA ALA A 29 0.58 -0.44 14.61
C ALA A 29 -0.18 -1.62 15.23
N ASP A 30 -1.40 -1.39 15.72
CA ASP A 30 -2.26 -2.46 16.24
C ASP A 30 -2.67 -3.43 15.13
N ARG A 31 -2.81 -2.90 13.91
CA ARG A 31 -3.10 -3.67 12.69
C ARG A 31 -2.22 -3.19 11.55
N ILE A 32 -1.56 -4.13 10.88
CA ILE A 32 -0.80 -3.88 9.65
C ILE A 32 -1.42 -4.69 8.52
N GLU A 33 -1.89 -4.03 7.46
CA GLU A 33 -2.41 -4.66 6.26
C GLU A 33 -1.38 -4.60 5.13
N ASP A 34 -0.85 -5.76 4.75
CA ASP A 34 -0.04 -5.91 3.55
C ASP A 34 -0.92 -6.19 2.34
N VAL A 35 -0.90 -5.29 1.35
CA VAL A 35 -1.73 -5.41 0.13
C VAL A 35 -0.92 -5.73 -1.12
N ARG A 36 0.38 -6.06 -0.99
CA ARG A 36 1.28 -6.29 -2.13
C ARG A 36 0.77 -7.36 -3.10
N ASP A 37 0.35 -8.51 -2.55
CA ASP A 37 -0.08 -9.68 -3.32
C ASP A 37 -1.61 -9.83 -3.37
N ARG A 38 -2.34 -9.02 -2.59
CA ARG A 38 -3.80 -9.11 -2.45
C ARG A 38 -4.57 -8.22 -3.41
N LEU A 39 -3.99 -7.10 -3.83
CA LEU A 39 -4.61 -6.14 -4.73
C LEU A 39 -3.72 -5.93 -5.95
N ARG A 40 -4.32 -6.01 -7.14
CA ARG A 40 -3.64 -5.78 -8.42
C ARG A 40 -2.91 -4.44 -8.39
N ASP A 41 -1.71 -4.41 -8.97
CA ASP A 41 -0.95 -3.17 -9.06
C ASP A 41 -1.58 -2.21 -10.10
N PRO A 42 -2.04 -1.02 -9.69
CA PRO A 42 -2.61 -0.05 -10.61
C PRO A 42 -1.54 0.58 -11.53
N ALA A 43 -0.24 0.45 -11.23
CA ALA A 43 0.85 0.96 -12.07
C ALA A 43 0.94 0.31 -13.47
N ALA A 44 0.15 -0.74 -13.73
CA ALA A 44 -0.06 -1.26 -15.08
C ALA A 44 -0.76 -0.24 -16.01
N ALA A 45 -1.54 0.68 -15.44
CA ALA A 45 -2.08 1.85 -16.13
C ALA A 45 -0.98 2.91 -16.26
N ARG A 46 -0.46 3.11 -17.48
CA ARG A 46 0.71 3.99 -17.73
C ARG A 46 0.48 5.46 -17.38
N ASP A 47 -0.77 5.88 -17.27
CA ASP A 47 -1.22 7.27 -17.10
C ASP A 47 -1.28 7.76 -15.65
N ILE A 48 -0.93 6.91 -14.67
CA ILE A 48 -0.95 7.28 -13.23
C ILE A 48 0.40 7.24 -12.52
N LEU A 49 1.49 6.96 -13.25
CA LEU A 49 2.81 6.73 -12.66
C LEU A 49 3.32 7.95 -11.86
N ASP A 50 3.02 9.15 -12.36
CA ASP A 50 3.42 10.40 -11.72
C ASP A 50 2.47 10.83 -10.61
N LEU A 51 1.22 10.35 -10.61
CA LEU A 51 0.22 10.59 -9.57
C LEU A 51 0.54 9.80 -8.29
N ASP A 52 -0.12 10.16 -7.19
CA ASP A 52 -0.06 9.46 -5.92
C ASP A 52 -1.48 9.13 -5.39
N GLY A 53 -1.57 8.43 -4.27
CA GLY A 53 -2.85 8.01 -3.70
C GLY A 53 -3.76 9.13 -3.18
N LEU A 54 -3.32 10.40 -3.21
CA LEU A 54 -4.21 11.53 -2.95
C LEU A 54 -5.03 11.91 -4.19
N ASP A 55 -4.56 11.56 -5.38
CA ASP A 55 -5.27 11.87 -6.62
C ASP A 55 -6.55 11.02 -6.73
N PRO A 56 -7.73 11.64 -6.99
CA PRO A 56 -8.99 10.92 -7.13
C PRO A 56 -8.95 9.80 -8.17
N ARG A 57 -8.20 9.97 -9.28
CA ARG A 57 -8.07 8.93 -10.32
C ARG A 57 -7.36 7.69 -9.77
N VAL A 58 -6.31 7.88 -8.96
CA VAL A 58 -5.62 6.77 -8.32
C VAL A 58 -6.52 6.10 -7.29
N GLN A 59 -7.25 6.89 -6.49
CA GLN A 59 -8.21 6.36 -5.54
C GLN A 59 -9.32 5.55 -6.21
N ASP A 60 -9.85 5.99 -7.34
CA ASP A 60 -10.89 5.27 -8.09
C ASP A 60 -10.36 3.94 -8.65
N ILE A 61 -9.16 3.93 -9.23
CA ILE A 61 -8.56 2.68 -9.73
C ILE A 61 -8.34 1.69 -8.58
N VAL A 62 -7.78 2.17 -7.46
CA VAL A 62 -7.52 1.32 -6.29
C VAL A 62 -8.83 0.81 -5.68
N ARG A 63 -9.83 1.67 -5.48
CA ARG A 63 -11.16 1.31 -4.97
C ARG A 63 -11.86 0.28 -5.86
N ASN A 64 -11.68 0.37 -7.17
CA ASN A 64 -12.28 -0.56 -8.14
C ASN A 64 -11.50 -1.86 -8.32
N THR A 65 -10.36 -2.02 -7.66
CA THR A 65 -9.66 -3.31 -7.64
C THR A 65 -10.49 -4.33 -6.85
N PRO A 66 -10.71 -5.55 -7.37
CA PRO A 66 -11.45 -6.59 -6.65
C PRO A 66 -10.91 -6.82 -5.24
N GLY A 67 -11.79 -6.83 -4.23
CA GLY A 67 -11.43 -7.00 -2.82
C GLY A 67 -11.10 -5.71 -2.07
N ALA A 68 -10.88 -4.58 -2.76
CA ALA A 68 -10.50 -3.32 -2.10
C ALA A 68 -11.66 -2.72 -1.28
N ARG A 69 -12.90 -2.78 -1.79
CA ARG A 69 -14.07 -2.26 -1.08
C ARG A 69 -14.37 -3.08 0.18
N GLU A 70 -14.26 -4.39 0.07
CA GLU A 70 -14.47 -5.34 1.17
C GLU A 70 -13.39 -5.14 2.25
N LEU A 71 -12.13 -4.95 1.84
CA LEU A 71 -11.05 -4.61 2.77
C LEU A 71 -11.35 -3.31 3.53
N LEU A 72 -11.75 -2.25 2.82
CA LEU A 72 -12.07 -0.95 3.43
C LEU A 72 -13.25 -1.06 4.41
N ALA A 73 -14.30 -1.79 4.05
CA ALA A 73 -15.44 -2.03 4.92
C ALA A 73 -15.02 -2.77 6.20
N ASN A 74 -14.25 -3.86 6.06
CA ASN A 74 -13.77 -4.65 7.20
C ASN A 74 -12.86 -3.84 8.13
N LEU A 75 -11.97 -2.99 7.59
CA LEU A 75 -11.12 -2.13 8.40
C LEU A 75 -11.92 -1.04 9.12
N ALA A 76 -12.95 -0.49 8.48
CA ALA A 76 -13.84 0.48 9.11
C ALA A 76 -14.65 -0.17 10.25
N ASP A 77 -15.12 -1.40 10.06
CA ASP A 77 -15.84 -2.15 11.09
C ASP A 77 -14.93 -2.54 12.26
N TYR A 78 -13.70 -2.98 11.97
CA TYR A 78 -12.67 -3.24 12.98
C TYR A 78 -12.34 -2.00 13.81
N ALA A 79 -12.21 -0.84 13.16
CA ALA A 79 -12.00 0.44 13.82
C ALA A 79 -13.13 0.81 14.81
N ASP A 80 -14.37 0.39 14.54
CA ASP A 80 -15.55 0.69 15.35
C ASP A 80 -15.83 -0.28 16.51
N LEU A 81 -15.02 -1.32 16.66
CA LEU A 81 -15.12 -2.20 17.82
C LEU A 81 -14.91 -1.42 19.14
N PRO A 82 -15.59 -1.81 20.24
CA PRO A 82 -15.41 -1.17 21.55
C PRO A 82 -13.95 -1.19 22.04
N ALA A 83 -13.22 -2.26 21.75
CA ALA A 83 -11.78 -2.40 21.97
C ALA A 83 -11.01 -2.36 20.64
N GLY A 84 -11.44 -1.49 19.73
CA GLY A 84 -10.85 -1.32 18.41
C GLY A 84 -9.43 -0.72 18.43
N PRO A 85 -8.77 -0.70 17.27
CA PRO A 85 -7.42 -0.19 17.13
C PRO A 85 -7.33 1.31 17.39
N ARG A 86 -6.16 1.74 17.86
CA ARG A 86 -5.73 3.14 17.87
C ARG A 86 -4.87 3.45 16.65
N HIS A 87 -4.25 2.44 16.05
CA HIS A 87 -3.37 2.62 14.89
C HIS A 87 -3.52 1.49 13.87
N ILE A 88 -3.88 1.86 12.64
CA ILE A 88 -3.91 0.95 11.48
C ILE A 88 -2.86 1.42 10.47
N ALA A 89 -1.98 0.52 10.04
CA ALA A 89 -1.02 0.77 8.97
C ALA A 89 -1.35 -0.07 7.72
N ILE A 90 -1.24 0.54 6.54
CA ILE A 90 -1.46 -0.13 5.25
C ILE A 90 -0.17 -0.05 4.44
N GLY A 91 0.34 -1.20 4.00
CA GLY A 91 1.61 -1.34 3.29
C GLY A 91 1.40 -1.86 1.87
N CYS A 92 2.04 -1.21 0.90
CA CYS A 92 2.21 -1.76 -0.45
C CYS A 92 3.70 -1.76 -0.84
N ALA A 93 4.05 -2.08 -2.09
CA ALA A 93 5.46 -2.16 -2.48
C ALA A 93 6.19 -0.82 -2.30
N GLY A 94 5.73 0.25 -2.97
CA GLY A 94 6.37 1.57 -2.93
C GLY A 94 5.72 2.60 -1.99
N GLY A 95 4.49 2.35 -1.52
CA GLY A 95 3.75 3.28 -0.64
C GLY A 95 3.07 4.46 -1.36
N LYS A 96 3.42 4.73 -2.63
CA LYS A 96 2.89 5.85 -3.43
C LYS A 96 1.41 5.74 -3.82
N HIS A 97 0.98 4.56 -4.29
CA HIS A 97 -0.37 4.39 -4.88
C HIS A 97 -1.34 3.65 -3.95
N ARG A 98 -1.29 2.31 -3.96
CA ARG A 98 -2.27 1.44 -3.27
C ARG A 98 -2.43 1.78 -1.78
N ALA A 99 -1.32 1.83 -1.05
CA ALA A 99 -1.35 2.10 0.38
C ALA A 99 -1.88 3.51 0.69
N CYS A 100 -1.34 4.54 0.03
CA CYS A 100 -1.79 5.93 0.22
C CYS A 100 -3.28 6.08 -0.10
N ALA A 101 -3.74 5.56 -1.24
CA ALA A 101 -5.14 5.62 -1.63
C ALA A 101 -6.06 4.89 -0.65
N LEU A 102 -5.75 3.65 -0.26
CA LEU A 102 -6.57 2.91 0.70
C LEU A 102 -6.65 3.62 2.06
N THR A 103 -5.55 4.23 2.51
CA THR A 103 -5.52 5.01 3.75
C THR A 103 -6.46 6.22 3.68
N GLU A 104 -6.44 6.98 2.58
CA GLU A 104 -7.36 8.12 2.37
C GLU A 104 -8.83 7.67 2.29
N LEU A 105 -9.09 6.59 1.57
CA LEU A 105 -10.42 6.01 1.44
C LEU A 105 -10.98 5.53 2.79
N LEU A 106 -10.12 4.92 3.61
CA LEU A 106 -10.47 4.50 4.97
C LEU A 106 -10.70 5.70 5.89
N ALA A 107 -9.83 6.73 5.81
CA ALA A 107 -9.99 7.98 6.56
C ALA A 107 -11.35 8.63 6.25
N HIS A 108 -11.70 8.73 4.98
CA HIS A 108 -13.00 9.25 4.55
C HIS A 108 -14.17 8.43 5.10
N ALA A 109 -14.10 7.10 5.02
CA ALA A 109 -15.14 6.21 5.56
C ALA A 109 -15.31 6.38 7.09
N LEU A 110 -14.22 6.47 7.83
CA LEU A 110 -14.23 6.65 9.29
C LEU A 110 -14.75 8.03 9.70
N ASN A 111 -14.33 9.09 9.00
CA ASN A 111 -14.88 10.43 9.20
C ASN A 111 -16.40 10.45 8.96
N GLY A 112 -16.88 9.78 7.92
CA GLY A 112 -18.32 9.62 7.64
C GLY A 112 -19.09 8.89 8.75
N ARG A 113 -18.41 8.07 9.57
CA ARG A 113 -18.95 7.41 10.76
C ARG A 113 -18.77 8.22 12.05
N GLY A 114 -18.33 9.48 11.95
CA GLY A 114 -18.09 10.37 13.09
C GLY A 114 -16.85 10.01 13.92
N ARG A 115 -15.89 9.26 13.34
CA ARG A 115 -14.58 9.01 13.96
C ARG A 115 -13.63 10.16 13.65
N GLN A 116 -12.74 10.45 14.60
CA GLN A 116 -11.60 11.32 14.36
C GLN A 116 -10.43 10.48 13.88
N VAL A 117 -9.76 10.94 12.82
CA VAL A 117 -8.62 10.24 12.21
C VAL A 117 -7.44 11.19 12.02
N GLU A 118 -6.24 10.67 12.23
CA GLU A 118 -4.98 11.30 11.86
C GLU A 118 -4.31 10.46 10.79
N VAL A 119 -3.89 11.08 9.69
CA VAL A 119 -3.31 10.37 8.54
C VAL A 119 -1.84 10.74 8.35
N GLU A 120 -1.01 9.72 8.15
CA GLU A 120 0.41 9.86 7.84
C GLU A 120 0.80 8.99 6.62
N HIS A 121 1.52 9.56 5.67
CA HIS A 121 1.99 8.83 4.49
C HIS A 121 3.52 8.84 4.42
N LEU A 122 4.15 7.74 4.85
CA LEU A 122 5.61 7.69 5.01
C LEU A 122 6.35 7.82 3.68
N HIS A 123 5.88 7.12 2.64
CA HIS A 123 6.66 6.93 1.40
C HIS A 123 5.96 7.45 0.14
N ARG A 124 4.88 8.23 0.26
CA ARG A 124 4.12 8.71 -0.92
C ARG A 124 4.94 9.59 -1.86
N HIS A 125 5.90 10.32 -1.31
CA HIS A 125 6.73 11.29 -2.02
C HIS A 125 8.02 10.68 -2.58
N LEU A 126 8.29 9.39 -2.28
CA LEU A 126 9.53 8.73 -2.70
C LEU A 126 9.41 8.21 -4.14
N PRO A 127 10.55 8.17 -4.88
CA PRO A 127 10.57 7.62 -6.23
C PRO A 127 10.28 6.11 -6.23
N ARG A 128 9.79 5.61 -7.36
CA ARG A 128 9.60 4.17 -7.56
C ARG A 128 10.93 3.44 -7.47
N VAL A 129 10.99 2.40 -6.65
CA VAL A 129 12.09 1.44 -6.65
C VAL A 129 11.89 0.50 -7.84
N LEU A 130 12.82 0.56 -8.81
CA LEU A 130 12.87 -0.37 -9.92
C LEU A 130 13.69 -1.59 -9.50
N THR A 131 13.02 -2.69 -9.17
CA THR A 131 13.71 -3.97 -8.99
C THR A 131 13.88 -4.63 -10.35
N THR A 132 15.12 -4.67 -10.85
CA THR A 132 15.46 -5.53 -11.99
C THR A 132 15.18 -6.96 -11.56
N HIS A 133 14.16 -7.58 -12.16
CA HIS A 133 14.06 -9.03 -12.07
C HIS A 133 15.25 -9.54 -12.87
N GLY A 134 16.24 -10.11 -12.19
CA GLY A 134 17.39 -10.75 -12.80
C GLY A 134 16.92 -11.97 -13.60
N GLY A 135 16.45 -11.73 -14.82
CA GLY A 135 16.36 -12.75 -15.85
C GLY A 135 17.79 -13.13 -16.18
N THR A 136 18.19 -14.33 -15.79
CA THR A 136 19.37 -14.98 -16.35
C THR A 136 19.14 -15.14 -17.85
N HIS A 137 19.59 -14.17 -18.63
CA HIS A 137 19.89 -14.41 -20.03
C HIS A 137 21.14 -15.29 -20.06
N THR A 138 20.94 -16.60 -20.07
CA THR A 138 21.96 -17.53 -20.54
C THR A 138 22.10 -17.27 -22.04
N THR A 139 23.09 -16.47 -22.43
CA THR A 139 23.59 -16.44 -23.80
C THR A 139 24.21 -17.80 -24.09
N THR A 140 23.48 -18.67 -24.78
CA THR A 140 24.05 -19.81 -25.49
C THR A 140 24.89 -19.25 -26.63
N PRO A 141 26.20 -19.58 -26.75
CA PRO A 141 26.96 -19.20 -27.92
C PRO A 141 26.44 -19.99 -29.12
N GLU A 142 26.08 -19.24 -30.15
CA GLU A 142 25.71 -19.66 -31.49
C GLU A 142 26.81 -20.58 -32.06
N GLN A 143 26.44 -21.83 -32.37
CA GLN A 143 27.32 -22.71 -33.15
C GLN A 143 27.19 -22.32 -34.62
N GLU A 144 28.29 -21.75 -35.13
CA GLU A 144 28.52 -21.46 -36.54
C GLU A 144 28.58 -22.78 -37.35
N PRO A 145 27.79 -22.94 -38.43
CA PRO A 145 27.92 -24.09 -39.31
C PRO A 145 28.91 -23.74 -40.43
N THR A 146 30.11 -24.32 -40.43
CA THR A 146 30.96 -24.32 -41.62
C THR A 146 31.56 -25.70 -41.87
N ARG A 147 30.92 -26.37 -42.83
CA ARG A 147 31.44 -27.17 -43.95
C ARG A 147 32.52 -28.23 -43.73
#